data_AF-A0A0E9N2G5-F1
#
_entry.id   AF-A0A0E9N2G5-F1
#
_cell.length_a   1.000
_cell.length_b   1.000
_cell.length_c   1.000
_cell.angle_alpha   90.00
_cell.angle_beta   90.00
_cell.angle_gamma   90.00
#
_symmetry.space_group_name_H-M   'P 1'
#
loop_
_entity.id
_entity.type
_entity.pdbx_description
1 polymer ?
#
loop_
_entity_poly.entity_id
_entity_poly.type
_entity_poly.pdbx_seq_one_letter_code
_entity_poly.pdbx_strand_id
1 'polypeptide(L)'
;MNQKVNYSCQDLNYGLWVSLSEKSYDDYLANFNNDNHETTYFGWLCNGIPGYNFDSSIPMNVFTQKGNLRPVIEPHESFDHPFVKDYYQGITKDEADRRVNQMLDLIEAIADPGKKKNISIATATVAGEAERKSKWWKVWKY
;
A
#
# COMPACT_ATOMS: atom_id res chain seq x y z
N MET A 1 0.50 1.11 4.58
CA MET A 1 0.38 2.58 4.57
C MET A 1 -1.01 2.92 5.03
N ASN A 2 -1.13 3.87 5.96
CA ASN A 2 -2.41 4.27 6.52
C ASN A 2 -2.78 5.62 5.92
N GLN A 3 -3.91 5.67 5.24
CA GLN A 3 -4.45 6.88 4.66
C GLN A 3 -5.50 7.44 5.62
N LYS A 4 -5.24 8.65 6.12
CA LYS A 4 -6.15 9.35 7.04
C LYS A 4 -7.53 9.54 6.39
N VAL A 5 -8.58 9.21 7.12
CA VAL A 5 -9.97 9.53 6.75
C VAL A 5 -10.51 10.61 7.67
N ASN A 6 -10.88 11.75 7.10
CA ASN A 6 -11.33 12.92 7.83
C ASN A 6 -12.68 12.65 8.51
N TYR A 7 -12.82 13.13 9.76
CA TYR A 7 -14.02 12.97 10.58
C TYR A 7 -14.43 11.50 10.83
N SER A 8 -13.47 10.58 10.76
CA SER A 8 -13.62 9.15 11.02
C SER A 8 -12.64 8.68 12.09
N CYS A 9 -13.01 7.66 12.86
CA CYS A 9 -12.09 6.97 13.78
C CYS A 9 -11.30 5.84 13.10
N GLN A 10 -11.57 5.58 11.81
CA GLN A 10 -10.97 4.51 11.03
C GLN A 10 -10.23 5.08 9.83
N ASP A 11 -8.99 4.62 9.62
CA ASP A 11 -8.20 4.91 8.45
C ASP A 11 -8.38 3.87 7.34
N LEU A 12 -8.07 4.28 6.11
CA LEU A 12 -7.98 3.39 4.96
C LEU A 12 -6.57 2.80 4.89
N ASN A 13 -6.46 1.48 5.04
CA ASN A 13 -5.17 0.79 5.02
C ASN A 13 -4.87 0.24 3.63
N TYR A 14 -3.69 0.59 3.12
CA TYR A 14 -3.15 0.04 1.89
C TYR A 14 -2.01 -0.95 2.14
N GLY A 15 -2.07 -2.11 1.49
CA GLY A 15 -0.93 -2.99 1.25
C GLY A 15 -0.28 -2.61 -0.07
N LEU A 16 0.81 -1.82 -0.02
CA LEU A 16 1.52 -1.36 -1.20
C LEU A 16 2.86 -2.07 -1.43
N TRP A 17 3.31 -2.06 -2.69
CA TRP A 17 4.65 -2.45 -3.12
C TRP A 17 5.47 -1.23 -3.48
N VAL A 18 6.73 -1.23 -3.06
CA VAL A 18 7.72 -0.19 -3.33
C VAL A 18 8.98 -0.86 -3.83
N SER A 19 9.55 -0.39 -4.94
CA SER A 19 10.84 -0.89 -5.43
C SER A 19 11.96 -0.33 -4.57
N LEU A 20 12.98 -1.14 -4.28
CA LEU A 20 14.22 -0.69 -3.67
C LEU A 20 15.37 -0.76 -4.67
N SER A 21 16.42 0.02 -4.42
CA SER A 21 17.72 -0.24 -5.06
C SER A 21 18.23 -1.63 -4.66
N GLU A 22 19.04 -2.27 -5.51
CA GLU A 22 19.66 -3.57 -5.21
C GLU A 22 20.39 -3.55 -3.85
N LYS A 23 21.22 -2.53 -3.62
CA LYS A 23 21.91 -2.34 -2.34
C LYS A 23 20.96 -2.27 -1.14
N SER A 24 19.85 -1.56 -1.27
CA SER A 24 18.85 -1.43 -0.19
C SER A 24 18.07 -2.73 0.03
N TYR A 25 17.79 -3.46 -1.06
CA TYR A 25 17.17 -4.77 -0.99
C TYR A 25 18.08 -5.79 -0.30
N ASP A 26 19.37 -5.80 -0.63
CA ASP A 26 20.36 -6.68 -0.02
C ASP A 26 20.54 -6.39 1.48
N ASP A 27 20.61 -5.11 1.87
CA ASP A 27 20.65 -4.73 3.29
C ASP A 27 19.39 -5.16 4.04
N TYR A 28 18.21 -4.98 3.42
CA TYR A 28 16.95 -5.45 3.99
C TYR A 28 16.91 -6.97 4.15
N LEU A 29 17.35 -7.71 3.13
CA LEU A 29 17.37 -9.17 3.14
C LEU A 29 18.33 -9.71 4.21
N ALA A 30 19.53 -9.14 4.32
CA ALA A 30 20.54 -9.51 5.31
C ALA A 30 20.05 -9.27 6.75
N ASN A 31 19.19 -8.27 6.95
CA ASN A 31 18.62 -7.91 8.25
C ASN A 31 17.17 -8.37 8.45
N PHE A 32 16.63 -9.25 7.59
CA PHE A 32 15.21 -9.61 7.63
C PHE A 32 14.76 -10.23 8.97
N ASN A 33 15.63 -11.00 9.63
CA ASN A 33 15.38 -11.61 10.94
C ASN A 33 16.01 -10.81 12.10
N ASN A 34 16.46 -9.58 11.85
CA ASN A 34 17.06 -8.72 12.87
C ASN A 34 15.97 -7.80 13.44
N ASP A 35 15.41 -8.19 14.58
CA ASP A 35 14.34 -7.47 15.29
C ASP A 35 14.70 -6.04 15.69
N ASN A 36 15.98 -5.65 15.60
CA ASN A 36 16.47 -4.31 15.96
C ASN A 36 16.89 -3.48 14.74
N HIS A 37 16.71 -3.97 13.52
CA HIS A 37 17.10 -3.24 12.31
C HIS A 37 16.12 -2.10 12.00
N GLU A 38 16.50 -0.88 12.37
CA GLU A 38 15.80 0.35 12.05
C GLU A 38 16.63 1.19 11.08
N THR A 39 16.11 1.35 9.87
CA THR A 39 16.71 2.14 8.81
C THR A 39 15.62 2.67 7.87
N THR A 40 16.02 3.61 7.02
CA THR A 40 15.16 4.19 6.00
C THR A 40 15.77 3.92 4.62
N TYR A 41 14.97 3.34 3.74
CA TYR A 41 15.33 3.21 2.33
C TYR A 41 14.52 4.16 1.46
N PHE A 42 15.13 4.58 0.36
CA PHE A 42 14.44 5.22 -0.74
C PHE A 42 13.86 4.16 -1.69
N GLY A 43 12.69 4.43 -2.25
CA GLY A 43 12.08 3.59 -3.26
C GLY A 43 11.04 4.29 -4.11
N TRP A 44 10.42 3.54 -5.01
CA TRP A 44 9.39 4.04 -5.92
C TRP A 44 8.11 3.22 -5.77
N LEU A 45 6.96 3.87 -5.74
CA LEU A 45 5.67 3.19 -5.69
C LEU A 45 5.45 2.36 -6.97
N CYS A 46 5.12 1.07 -6.80
CA CYS A 46 4.96 0.12 -7.92
C CYS A 46 3.51 -0.31 -8.18
N ASN A 47 2.55 0.43 -7.65
CA ASN A 47 1.14 0.03 -7.66
C ASN A 47 0.27 0.96 -8.48
N GLY A 48 -0.67 0.36 -9.22
CA GLY A 48 -1.86 1.06 -9.65
C GLY A 48 -2.84 1.20 -8.49
N ILE A 49 -3.30 2.44 -8.25
CA ILE A 49 -4.33 2.73 -7.27
C ILE A 49 -5.53 3.33 -8.02
N PRO A 50 -6.71 2.67 -7.99
CA PRO A 50 -7.90 3.18 -8.67
C PRO A 50 -8.23 4.61 -8.24
N GLY A 51 -8.58 5.45 -9.23
CA GLY A 51 -8.83 6.87 -9.01
C GLY A 51 -7.60 7.77 -9.19
N TYR A 52 -6.42 7.21 -9.44
CA TYR A 52 -5.21 7.97 -9.75
C TYR A 52 -4.60 7.55 -11.07
N ASN A 53 -4.04 8.53 -11.76
CA ASN A 53 -3.22 8.32 -12.95
C ASN A 53 -1.76 8.52 -12.55
N PHE A 54 -0.93 7.53 -12.82
CA PHE A 54 0.50 7.56 -12.52
C PHE A 54 1.27 7.78 -13.81
N ASP A 55 1.45 9.04 -14.20
CA ASP A 55 2.30 9.41 -15.35
C ASP A 55 3.79 9.21 -15.05
N SER A 56 4.14 9.16 -13.76
CA SER A 56 5.47 8.86 -13.25
C SER A 56 5.37 8.15 -11.91
N SER A 57 6.42 7.41 -11.53
CA SER A 57 6.47 6.72 -10.24
C SER A 57 6.62 7.71 -9.10
N ILE A 58 5.85 7.50 -8.02
CA ILE A 58 5.91 8.33 -6.83
C ILE A 58 7.12 7.92 -5.98
N PRO A 59 8.03 8.84 -5.63
CA PRO A 59 9.12 8.56 -4.71
C PRO A 59 8.60 8.33 -3.28
N MET A 60 9.14 7.31 -2.62
CA MET A 60 8.72 6.84 -1.30
C MET A 60 9.92 6.68 -0.36
N ASN A 61 9.68 6.88 0.94
CA ASN A 61 10.53 6.40 2.01
C ASN A 61 9.95 5.09 2.57
N VAL A 62 10.82 4.14 2.90
CA VAL A 62 10.50 2.85 3.51
C VAL A 62 11.25 2.75 4.84
N PHE A 63 10.52 2.83 5.94
CA PHE A 63 11.03 2.77 7.29
C PHE A 63 10.89 1.35 7.83
N THR A 64 12.00 0.67 8.09
CA THR A 64 11.96 -0.59 8.84
C THR A 64 11.64 -0.32 10.31
N GLN A 65 11.09 -1.31 10.98
CA GLN A 65 10.60 -1.17 12.36
C GLN A 65 11.14 -2.29 13.23
N LYS A 66 11.31 -1.99 14.52
CA LYS A 66 11.63 -3.01 15.53
C LYS A 66 10.60 -4.14 15.58
N GLY A 67 11.04 -5.31 16.00
CA GLY A 67 10.21 -6.50 16.21
C GLY A 67 9.68 -7.12 14.91
N ASN A 68 10.41 -6.94 13.80
CA ASN A 68 10.02 -7.40 12.45
C ASN A 68 8.59 -6.97 12.05
N LEU A 69 8.15 -5.81 12.55
CA LEU A 69 6.89 -5.22 12.09
C LEU A 69 7.01 -4.83 10.62
N ARG A 70 5.89 -4.93 9.89
CA ARG A 70 5.84 -4.54 8.47
C ARG A 70 6.39 -3.10 8.30
N PRO A 71 7.28 -2.84 7.34
CA PRO A 71 7.79 -1.48 7.13
C PRO A 71 6.67 -0.45 6.93
N VAL A 72 6.88 0.74 7.50
CA VAL A 72 6.05 1.91 7.20
C VAL A 72 6.57 2.53 5.90
N ILE A 73 5.66 2.98 5.04
CA ILE A 73 6.03 3.64 3.79
C ILE A 73 5.31 4.98 3.71
N GLU A 74 6.01 5.98 3.22
CA GLU A 74 5.50 7.35 3.10
C GLU A 74 5.92 7.95 1.76
N PRO A 75 5.00 8.58 1.00
CA PRO A 75 5.39 9.31 -0.20
C PRO A 75 6.22 10.55 0.15
N HIS A 76 7.06 11.02 -0.76
CA HIS A 76 7.76 12.30 -0.55
C HIS A 76 6.79 13.47 -0.74
N GLU A 77 6.65 14.31 0.28
CA GLU A 77 5.72 15.46 0.29
C GLU A 77 5.90 16.44 -0.87
N SER A 78 7.13 16.62 -1.34
CA SER A 78 7.45 17.54 -2.43
C SER A 78 7.00 17.05 -3.81
N PHE A 79 6.53 15.81 -3.93
CA PHE A 79 6.09 15.24 -5.20
C PHE A 79 4.65 15.64 -5.53
N ASP A 80 4.46 16.40 -6.62
CA ASP A 80 3.13 16.90 -7.02
C ASP A 80 2.29 15.79 -7.66
N HIS A 81 1.52 15.11 -6.82
CA HIS A 81 0.57 14.10 -7.27
C HIS A 81 -0.65 14.05 -6.33
N PRO A 82 -1.88 13.86 -6.84
CA PRO A 82 -3.09 13.84 -6.02
C PRO A 82 -3.04 12.81 -4.87
N PHE A 83 -2.48 11.63 -5.11
CA PHE A 83 -2.26 10.62 -4.05
C PHE A 83 -1.37 11.13 -2.90
N VAL A 84 -0.35 11.93 -3.21
CA VAL A 84 0.53 12.51 -2.18
C VAL A 84 -0.24 13.57 -1.39
N LYS A 85 -0.98 14.45 -2.07
CA LYS A 85 -1.84 15.45 -1.42
C LYS A 85 -2.83 14.80 -0.46
N ASP A 86 -3.51 13.76 -0.94
CA ASP A 86 -4.48 13.00 -0.15
C ASP A 86 -3.82 12.31 1.04
N TYR A 87 -2.62 11.75 0.89
CA TYR A 87 -1.87 11.15 2.00
C TYR A 87 -1.70 12.14 3.17
N TYR A 88 -1.29 13.38 2.87
CA TYR A 88 -1.03 14.40 3.90
C TYR A 88 -2.29 15.12 4.39
N GLN A 89 -3.28 15.33 3.52
CA GLN A 89 -4.50 16.11 3.84
C GLN A 89 -5.64 15.24 4.37
N GLY A 90 -5.56 13.93 4.15
CA GLY A 90 -6.64 12.99 4.41
C GLY A 90 -7.73 13.03 3.34
N ILE A 91 -8.55 11.99 3.29
CA ILE A 91 -9.67 11.86 2.37
C ILE A 91 -11.00 11.84 3.12
N THR A 92 -12.12 12.06 2.42
CA THR A 92 -13.45 11.89 3.02
C THR A 92 -13.78 10.40 3.19
N LYS A 93 -14.75 10.10 4.06
CA LYS A 93 -15.26 8.72 4.20
C LYS A 93 -15.83 8.17 2.89
N ASP A 94 -16.61 8.98 2.17
CA ASP A 94 -17.20 8.56 0.88
C ASP A 94 -16.11 8.23 -0.16
N GLU A 95 -15.02 9.01 -0.17
CA GLU A 95 -13.88 8.72 -1.05
C GLU A 95 -13.15 7.45 -0.63
N ALA A 96 -13.00 7.20 0.67
CA ALA A 96 -12.44 5.94 1.16
C ALA A 96 -13.29 4.73 0.75
N ASP A 97 -14.61 4.81 0.95
CA ASP A 97 -15.56 3.74 0.58
C ASP A 97 -15.55 3.51 -0.94
N ARG A 98 -15.53 4.59 -1.74
CA ARG A 98 -15.43 4.53 -3.20
C ARG A 98 -14.16 3.78 -3.64
N ARG A 99 -13.00 4.08 -3.05
CA ARG A 99 -11.73 3.41 -3.39
C ARG A 99 -11.72 1.94 -3.01
N VAL A 100 -12.29 1.58 -1.86
CA VAL A 100 -12.41 0.18 -1.45
C VAL A 100 -13.26 -0.61 -2.44
N ASN A 101 -14.43 -0.08 -2.80
CA ASN A 101 -15.32 -0.73 -3.77
C ASN A 101 -14.66 -0.89 -5.14
N GLN A 102 -14.01 0.16 -5.65
CA GLN A 102 -13.24 0.06 -6.91
C GLN A 102 -12.16 -1.02 -6.83
N MET A 103 -11.45 -1.12 -5.71
CA MET A 103 -10.43 -2.15 -5.54
C MET A 103 -11.02 -3.57 -5.57
N LEU A 104 -12.17 -3.78 -4.92
CA LEU A 104 -12.89 -5.05 -4.93
C LEU A 104 -13.35 -5.41 -6.35
N ASP A 105 -13.92 -4.46 -7.08
CA ASP A 105 -14.35 -4.66 -8.47
C ASP A 105 -13.17 -5.05 -9.38
N LEU A 106 -11.99 -4.43 -9.19
CA LEU A 106 -10.79 -4.80 -9.94
C LEU A 106 -10.32 -6.23 -9.61
N ILE A 107 -10.35 -6.61 -8.33
CA ILE A 107 -9.95 -7.96 -7.90
C ILE A 107 -10.90 -9.00 -8.49
N GLU A 108 -12.21 -8.76 -8.44
CA GLU A 108 -13.22 -9.63 -9.04
C GLU A 108 -13.02 -9.75 -10.56
N ALA A 109 -12.73 -8.65 -11.24
CA ALA A 109 -12.48 -8.64 -12.68
C ALA A 109 -11.21 -9.39 -13.10
N ILE A 110 -10.20 -9.49 -12.23
CA ILE A 110 -8.94 -10.24 -12.49
C ILE A 110 -9.08 -11.71 -12.12
N ALA A 111 -9.92 -12.03 -11.14
CA ALA A 111 -10.25 -13.41 -10.79
C ALA A 111 -11.07 -14.11 -11.90
N ASP A 112 -11.69 -13.34 -12.82
CA ASP A 112 -12.32 -13.86 -14.03
C ASP A 112 -11.27 -14.19 -15.13
N PRO A 113 -11.06 -15.48 -15.46
CA PRO A 113 -10.03 -15.92 -16.41
C PRO A 113 -10.23 -15.40 -17.85
N GLY A 114 -11.39 -14.80 -18.17
CA GLY A 114 -11.66 -14.20 -19.48
C GLY A 114 -11.04 -12.81 -19.71
N LYS A 115 -10.54 -12.13 -18.67
CA LYS A 115 -10.02 -10.75 -18.75
C LYS A 115 -8.58 -10.66 -18.24
N LYS A 116 -7.61 -11.05 -19.07
CA LYS A 116 -6.19 -10.84 -18.75
C LYS A 116 -5.88 -9.34 -18.68
N LYS A 117 -5.60 -8.83 -17.47
CA LYS A 117 -4.94 -7.54 -17.26
C LYS A 117 -3.72 -7.75 -16.36
N ASN A 118 -2.55 -7.29 -16.81
CA ASN A 118 -1.35 -7.23 -15.98
C ASN A 118 -1.44 -5.99 -15.09
N ILE A 119 -2.00 -6.12 -13.89
CA ILE A 119 -2.09 -5.01 -12.92
C ILE A 119 -1.49 -5.48 -11.59
N SER A 120 -0.42 -4.83 -11.15
CA SER A 120 0.02 -4.90 -9.75
C SER A 120 -0.93 -4.03 -8.93
N ILE A 121 -1.88 -4.67 -8.26
CA ILE A 121 -2.94 -3.99 -7.51
C ILE A 121 -2.51 -3.84 -6.05
N ALA A 122 -2.67 -2.64 -5.51
CA ALA A 122 -2.70 -2.45 -4.06
C ALA A 122 -3.86 -3.24 -3.44
N THR A 123 -3.72 -3.67 -2.18
CA THR A 123 -4.88 -4.12 -1.38
C THR A 123 -5.35 -2.97 -0.51
N ALA A 124 -6.66 -2.75 -0.41
CA ALA A 124 -7.25 -1.69 0.43
C ALA A 124 -8.29 -2.29 1.39
N THR A 125 -8.23 -1.91 2.67
CA THR A 125 -9.21 -2.34 3.69
C THR A 125 -9.43 -1.23 4.73
N VAL A 126 -10.68 -0.98 5.12
CA VAL A 126 -11.01 -0.10 6.25
C VAL A 126 -10.67 -0.83 7.55
N ALA A 127 -10.02 -0.15 8.50
CA ALA A 127 -9.71 -0.70 9.81
C ALA A 127 -10.99 -1.08 10.57
N GLY A 128 -11.44 -2.34 10.49
CA GLY A 128 -12.66 -2.84 11.13
C GLY A 128 -13.33 -4.03 10.43
N GLU A 129 -13.09 -4.22 9.13
CA GLU A 129 -13.63 -5.35 8.34
C GLU A 129 -12.65 -6.55 8.24
N ALA A 130 -11.80 -6.75 9.25
CA ALA A 130 -10.80 -7.82 9.25
C ALA A 130 -11.44 -9.22 9.28
N GLU A 131 -12.66 -9.38 9.81
CA GLU A 131 -13.29 -10.68 9.97
C GLU A 131 -13.79 -11.31 8.66
N ARG A 132 -14.25 -10.52 7.68
CA ARG A 132 -14.72 -11.07 6.39
C ARG A 132 -13.57 -11.50 5.47
N LYS A 133 -12.35 -11.02 5.71
CA LYS A 133 -11.15 -11.28 4.88
C LYS A 133 -10.18 -12.33 5.46
N SER A 134 -10.47 -12.92 6.62
CA SER A 134 -9.58 -13.93 7.25
C SER A 134 -9.40 -15.23 6.45
N LYS A 135 -10.30 -15.52 5.50
CA LYS A 135 -10.15 -16.65 4.56
C LYS A 135 -9.06 -16.43 3.52
N TRP A 136 -8.73 -15.19 3.15
CA TRP A 136 -7.83 -14.90 2.03
C TRP A 136 -6.35 -14.83 2.44
N TRP A 137 -6.05 -14.47 3.69
CA TRP A 137 -4.68 -14.45 4.24
C TRP A 137 -4.04 -15.84 4.35
N LYS A 138 -4.85 -16.92 4.36
CA LYS A 138 -4.34 -18.30 4.40
C LYS A 138 -3.81 -18.81 3.06
N VAL A 139 -4.15 -18.16 1.94
CA VAL A 139 -3.81 -18.64 0.59
C VAL A 139 -2.39 -18.25 0.17
N TRP A 140 -1.81 -17.22 0.79
CA TRP A 140 -0.50 -16.64 0.40
C TRP A 140 0.62 -16.94 1.41
N LYS A 141 0.50 -18.08 2.11
CA LYS A 141 1.47 -18.56 3.10
C LYS A 141 2.23 -19.81 2.63
N TYR A 142 2.46 -19.90 1.32
CA TYR A 142 3.29 -20.92 0.69
C TYR A 142 4.54 -20.28 0.10
#